data_AF-A0A2V8CCY4-F1
#
_entry.id   AF-A0A2V8CCY4-F1
#
_cell.length_a   1.000
_cell.length_b   1.000
_cell.length_c   1.000
_cell.angle_alpha   90.00
_cell.angle_beta   90.00
_cell.angle_gamma   90.00
#
_symmetry.space_group_name_H-M   'P 1'
#
loop_
_entity.id
_entity.type
_entity.pdbx_description
1 polymer ?
#
loop_
_entity_poly.entity_id
_entity_poly.type
_entity_poly.pdbx_seq_one_letter_code
_entity_poly.pdbx_strand_id
1 'polypeptide(L)'
;NAPYTSAAAAAGDTRWGADFFPNVTLTTHQGRTVRFYDDLVKGKIVAIDLIYTTCKYACPLETARLAQVQRLLGDRMGRDVFFYSITIDPDHDTPAVLAEYAEKYHAGPGWSFLTGAKGDIELIGRKLGLYTGPDPRNPDGHVPYLLVGNQATGQWMRNSAVDNPKFIARTIGEWMDSWQSAPNDALKSYVEAPARTFDRGQYTFVYHCSACHAIGSGQARIGPDLAGVTSRRDRDWLRRFITAPDRMNADGDPVAVALRDEYGQARMPNLKLNDEDVSAVIDYLNRAGREASPPTHAATTASSKTAAEPRAIVEAYVRIQQALHADATERIHDDARAIATEAGHLGSAGEPIRVSAGALVRATDLQAARAAFGTLSDAIIDYVKTSGSSYGDGVTIAFCPMAQKYWLQRGDTVQNPFYGKAMPDCGRIVR
;
A
#
# COMPACT_ATOMS: atom_id res chain seq x y z
N ASN A 1 42.82 -12.63 13.28
CA ASN A 1 41.40 -12.95 13.07
C ASN A 1 41.25 -13.76 11.81
N ALA A 2 41.14 -15.08 11.94
CA ALA A 2 40.88 -15.96 10.80
C ALA A 2 39.52 -15.60 10.18
N PRO A 3 39.39 -15.54 8.85
CA PRO A 3 38.10 -15.31 8.21
C PRO A 3 37.19 -16.50 8.53
N TYR A 4 36.01 -16.23 9.09
CA TYR A 4 34.95 -17.21 9.22
C TYR A 4 34.50 -17.63 7.82
N THR A 5 35.03 -18.74 7.31
CA THR A 5 34.43 -19.45 6.19
C THR A 5 33.22 -20.20 6.71
N SER A 6 32.04 -19.58 6.63
CA SER A 6 30.77 -20.29 6.76
C SER A 6 30.69 -21.26 5.58
N ALA A 7 30.89 -22.55 5.84
CA ALA A 7 30.53 -23.58 4.89
C ALA A 7 29.02 -23.47 4.66
N ALA A 8 28.61 -23.07 3.47
CA ALA A 8 27.23 -23.23 3.02
C ALA A 8 26.93 -24.73 3.11
N ALA A 9 26.07 -25.12 4.06
CA ALA A 9 25.59 -26.48 4.14
C ALA A 9 24.96 -26.83 2.78
N ALA A 10 25.41 -27.92 2.16
CA ALA A 10 24.81 -28.42 0.94
C ALA A 10 23.31 -28.63 1.18
N ALA A 11 22.48 -28.24 0.21
CA ALA A 11 21.02 -28.22 0.27
C ALA A 11 20.32 -29.58 0.55
N GLY A 12 21.08 -30.64 0.82
CA GLY A 12 20.59 -31.97 1.16
C GLY A 12 20.69 -32.38 2.63
N ASP A 13 21.41 -31.62 3.48
CA ASP A 13 21.75 -32.04 4.86
C ASP A 13 21.36 -30.99 5.90
N THR A 14 20.24 -30.29 5.66
CA THR A 14 19.69 -29.38 6.67
C THR A 14 18.95 -30.21 7.72
N ARG A 15 19.12 -29.91 9.01
CA ARG A 15 18.32 -30.49 10.10
C ARG A 15 16.80 -30.26 9.98
N TRP A 16 16.38 -29.50 8.97
CA TRP A 16 15.03 -29.02 8.72
C TRP A 16 14.44 -29.71 7.47
N GLY A 17 14.50 -31.05 7.47
CA GLY A 17 13.97 -31.91 6.42
C GLY A 17 12.66 -32.62 6.79
N ALA A 18 12.34 -33.68 6.05
CA ALA A 18 11.13 -34.49 6.23
C ALA A 18 11.04 -35.13 7.62
N ASP A 19 12.17 -35.43 8.25
CA ASP A 19 12.22 -36.03 9.58
C ASP A 19 11.93 -35.02 10.71
N PHE A 20 12.03 -33.72 10.42
CA PHE A 20 11.76 -32.67 11.39
C PHE A 20 10.30 -32.22 11.37
N PHE A 21 9.79 -31.84 10.20
CA PHE A 21 8.45 -31.26 10.05
C PHE A 21 7.37 -32.35 9.99
N PRO A 22 6.23 -32.16 10.66
CA PRO A 22 5.11 -33.09 10.51
C PRO A 22 4.61 -33.04 9.06
N ASN A 23 4.24 -34.17 8.47
CA ASN A 23 3.68 -34.22 7.12
C ASN A 23 2.19 -34.56 7.12
N VAL A 24 1.48 -33.98 8.10
CA VAL A 24 0.03 -34.11 8.29
C VAL A 24 -0.74 -33.46 7.16
N THR A 25 -2.01 -33.82 7.02
CA THR A 25 -2.87 -33.32 5.94
C THR A 25 -3.70 -32.13 6.42
N LEU A 26 -3.74 -31.08 5.60
CA LEU A 26 -4.56 -29.89 5.80
C LEU A 26 -5.48 -29.66 4.60
N THR A 27 -6.47 -28.80 4.77
CA THR A 27 -7.39 -28.36 3.71
C THR A 27 -7.27 -26.85 3.54
N THR A 28 -7.03 -26.38 2.31
CA THR A 28 -7.01 -24.94 2.01
C THR A 28 -8.42 -24.37 1.93
N HIS A 29 -8.55 -23.05 2.03
CA HIS A 29 -9.81 -22.34 1.83
C HIS A 29 -10.45 -22.54 0.44
N GLN A 30 -9.68 -23.00 -0.56
CA GLN A 30 -10.21 -23.43 -1.86
C GLN A 30 -10.65 -24.91 -1.89
N GLY A 31 -10.69 -25.59 -0.74
CA GLY A 31 -11.09 -26.99 -0.62
C GLY A 31 -10.03 -27.99 -1.07
N ARG A 32 -8.77 -27.58 -1.25
CA ARG A 32 -7.69 -28.48 -1.68
C ARG A 32 -7.05 -29.17 -0.48
N THR A 33 -6.91 -30.48 -0.56
CA THR A 33 -6.12 -31.27 0.39
C THR A 33 -4.63 -31.13 0.09
N VAL A 34 -3.82 -30.84 1.11
CA VAL A 34 -2.36 -30.63 1.01
C VAL A 34 -1.64 -31.28 2.19
N ARG A 35 -0.39 -31.71 2.00
CA ARG A 35 0.49 -32.19 3.08
C ARG A 35 1.42 -31.08 3.55
N PHE A 36 1.53 -30.90 4.86
CA PHE A 36 2.24 -29.75 5.43
C PHE A 36 3.69 -29.64 4.95
N TYR A 37 4.49 -30.70 5.01
CA TYR A 37 5.89 -30.60 4.61
C TYR A 37 6.05 -30.62 3.08
N ASP A 38 5.51 -31.64 2.41
CA ASP A 38 5.77 -31.87 0.99
C ASP A 38 5.21 -30.76 0.10
N ASP A 39 3.99 -30.28 0.38
CA ASP A 39 3.32 -29.31 -0.48
C ASP A 39 3.57 -27.86 -0.04
N LEU A 40 3.70 -27.61 1.27
CA LEU A 40 3.76 -26.23 1.80
C LEU A 40 5.17 -25.76 2.12
N VAL A 41 6.06 -26.61 2.63
CA VAL A 41 7.36 -26.18 3.19
C VAL A 41 8.55 -26.51 2.28
N LYS A 42 8.58 -27.71 1.70
CA LYS A 42 9.73 -28.24 0.98
C LYS A 42 10.16 -27.33 -0.18
N GLY A 43 11.42 -26.90 -0.17
CA GLY A 43 12.02 -26.08 -1.23
C GLY A 43 11.42 -24.67 -1.37
N LYS A 44 10.69 -24.17 -0.36
CA LYS A 44 10.00 -22.87 -0.41
C LYS A 44 10.52 -21.91 0.65
N ILE A 45 10.31 -20.62 0.39
CA ILE A 45 10.34 -19.58 1.41
C ILE A 45 8.91 -19.42 1.91
N VAL A 46 8.71 -19.57 3.21
CA VAL A 46 7.38 -19.63 3.82
C VAL A 46 7.27 -18.64 4.96
N ALA A 47 6.11 -17.98 5.06
CA ALA A 47 5.71 -17.26 6.25
C ALA A 47 4.44 -17.93 6.81
N ILE A 48 4.50 -18.37 8.06
CA ILE A 48 3.45 -19.17 8.70
C ILE A 48 3.00 -18.49 9.98
N ASP A 49 1.69 -18.27 10.11
CA ASP A 49 1.05 -17.80 11.33
C ASP A 49 -0.15 -18.69 11.72
N LEU A 50 -0.50 -18.65 13.01
CA LEU A 50 -1.68 -19.33 13.55
C LEU A 50 -2.75 -18.29 13.84
N ILE A 51 -3.94 -18.49 13.29
CA ILE A 51 -5.05 -17.54 13.39
C ILE A 51 -6.34 -18.23 13.83
N TYR A 52 -7.42 -17.48 14.00
CA TYR A 52 -8.78 -17.98 13.95
C TYR A 52 -9.70 -16.80 13.59
N THR A 53 -10.72 -17.03 12.76
CA THR A 53 -11.43 -15.91 12.11
C THR A 53 -12.29 -15.09 13.08
N THR A 54 -12.67 -15.67 14.22
CA THR A 54 -13.44 -15.01 15.28
C THR A 54 -12.59 -14.16 16.23
N CYS A 55 -11.27 -14.16 16.08
CA CYS A 55 -10.36 -13.35 16.87
C CYS A 55 -10.67 -11.85 16.70
N LYS A 56 -10.88 -11.16 17.82
CA LYS A 56 -11.26 -9.73 17.84
C LYS A 56 -10.07 -8.77 17.93
N TYR A 57 -8.85 -9.30 18.03
CA TYR A 57 -7.66 -8.50 18.37
C TYR A 57 -6.50 -8.74 17.39
N ALA A 58 -5.62 -9.70 17.67
CA ALA A 58 -4.34 -9.83 16.97
C ALA A 58 -4.50 -10.28 15.51
N CYS A 59 -5.25 -11.35 15.24
CA CYS A 59 -5.31 -11.97 13.92
C CYS A 59 -5.81 -11.02 12.81
N PRO A 60 -6.84 -10.17 13.02
CA PRO A 60 -7.21 -9.12 12.07
C PRO A 60 -6.06 -8.17 11.71
N LEU A 61 -5.22 -7.80 12.69
CA LEU A 61 -4.11 -6.88 12.49
C LEU A 61 -2.93 -7.56 11.78
N GLU A 62 -2.63 -8.81 12.14
CA GLU A 62 -1.61 -9.64 11.49
C GLU A 62 -1.95 -9.87 10.02
N THR A 63 -3.19 -10.28 9.74
CA THR A 63 -3.65 -10.51 8.36
C THR A 63 -3.62 -9.21 7.56
N ALA A 64 -4.06 -8.09 8.14
CA ALA A 64 -3.95 -6.78 7.48
C ALA A 64 -2.49 -6.40 7.16
N ARG A 65 -1.56 -6.69 8.08
CA ARG A 65 -0.14 -6.42 7.89
C ARG A 65 0.47 -7.29 6.80
N LEU A 66 0.22 -8.60 6.84
CA LEU A 66 0.73 -9.55 5.85
C LEU A 66 0.19 -9.26 4.44
N ALA A 67 -1.04 -8.76 4.30
CA ALA A 67 -1.54 -8.27 3.01
C ALA A 67 -0.68 -7.13 2.44
N GLN A 68 -0.09 -6.29 3.28
CA GLN A 68 0.87 -5.27 2.83
C GLN A 68 2.19 -5.86 2.42
N VAL A 69 2.70 -6.81 3.21
CA VAL A 69 3.95 -7.51 2.92
C VAL A 69 3.84 -8.26 1.60
N GLN A 70 2.72 -8.95 1.34
CA GLN A 70 2.42 -9.59 0.05
C GLN A 70 2.57 -8.62 -1.12
N ARG A 71 2.01 -7.40 -1.01
CA ARG A 71 2.13 -6.38 -2.06
C ARG A 71 3.57 -5.90 -2.25
N LEU A 72 4.34 -5.77 -1.16
CA LEU A 72 5.75 -5.37 -1.24
C LEU A 72 6.64 -6.46 -1.84
N LEU A 73 6.30 -7.74 -1.64
CA LEU A 73 7.01 -8.88 -2.22
C LEU A 73 6.70 -9.07 -3.71
N GLY A 74 5.56 -8.56 -4.20
CA GLY A 74 5.20 -8.54 -5.61
C GLY A 74 5.28 -9.92 -6.27
N ASP A 75 5.97 -10.01 -7.41
CA ASP A 75 6.07 -11.21 -8.24
C ASP A 75 6.79 -12.41 -7.59
N ARG A 76 7.38 -12.24 -6.40
CA ARG A 76 7.91 -13.34 -5.58
C ARG A 76 6.78 -14.20 -5.00
N MET A 77 5.63 -13.58 -4.71
CA MET A 77 4.48 -14.26 -4.10
C MET A 77 3.91 -15.32 -5.04
N GLY A 78 3.80 -16.55 -4.53
CA GLY A 78 3.29 -17.70 -5.29
C GLY A 78 4.31 -18.34 -6.24
N ARG A 79 5.45 -17.70 -6.49
CA ARG A 79 6.55 -18.27 -7.27
C ARG A 79 7.51 -19.05 -6.38
N ASP A 80 8.08 -18.37 -5.40
CA ASP A 80 9.09 -18.92 -4.50
C ASP A 80 8.83 -18.53 -3.02
N VAL A 81 8.03 -17.49 -2.79
CA VAL A 81 7.55 -17.07 -1.47
C VAL A 81 6.07 -17.42 -1.30
N PHE A 82 5.70 -18.02 -0.17
CA PHE A 82 4.34 -18.45 0.13
C PHE A 82 3.93 -18.10 1.56
N PHE A 83 2.70 -17.66 1.75
CA PHE A 83 2.12 -17.38 3.07
C PHE A 83 1.09 -18.42 3.44
N TYR A 84 1.10 -18.86 4.69
CA TYR A 84 0.19 -19.87 5.21
C TYR A 84 -0.38 -19.44 6.56
N SER A 85 -1.68 -19.14 6.58
CA SER A 85 -2.40 -18.80 7.80
C SER A 85 -3.27 -19.99 8.22
N ILE A 86 -2.89 -20.64 9.31
CA ILE A 86 -3.50 -21.90 9.75
C ILE A 86 -4.44 -21.62 10.91
N THR A 87 -5.72 -21.98 10.79
CA THR A 87 -6.68 -21.78 11.89
C THR A 87 -6.41 -22.72 13.06
N ILE A 88 -6.57 -22.23 14.29
CA ILE A 88 -6.62 -23.02 15.52
C ILE A 88 -8.05 -23.41 15.94
N ASP A 89 -9.07 -22.88 15.25
CA ASP A 89 -10.49 -23.12 15.51
C ASP A 89 -11.15 -23.85 14.32
N PRO A 90 -10.74 -25.10 14.00
CA PRO A 90 -11.22 -25.81 12.83
C PRO A 90 -12.71 -26.18 12.88
N ASP A 91 -13.33 -26.16 14.07
CA ASP A 91 -14.77 -26.43 14.24
C ASP A 91 -15.64 -25.29 13.69
N HIS A 92 -15.13 -24.05 13.73
CA HIS A 92 -15.79 -22.86 13.17
C HIS A 92 -15.24 -22.49 11.78
N ASP A 93 -13.92 -22.54 11.63
CA ASP A 93 -13.20 -22.06 10.45
C ASP A 93 -13.17 -23.13 9.35
N THR A 94 -14.34 -23.36 8.76
CA THR A 94 -14.49 -24.18 7.55
C THR A 94 -13.76 -23.56 6.35
N PRO A 95 -13.46 -24.32 5.28
CA PRO A 95 -12.85 -23.75 4.07
C PRO A 95 -13.61 -22.55 3.51
N ALA A 96 -14.94 -22.55 3.57
CA ALA A 96 -15.78 -21.43 3.13
C ALA A 96 -15.59 -20.18 4.00
N VAL A 97 -15.61 -20.34 5.33
CA VAL A 97 -15.36 -19.22 6.28
C VAL A 97 -13.96 -18.64 6.09
N LEU A 98 -12.95 -19.50 5.90
CA LEU A 98 -11.59 -19.06 5.61
C LEU A 98 -11.47 -18.36 4.25
N ALA A 99 -12.28 -18.74 3.26
CA ALA A 99 -12.29 -18.07 1.96
C ALA A 99 -12.88 -16.66 2.06
N GLU A 100 -13.98 -16.50 2.79
CA GLU A 100 -14.57 -15.18 3.09
C GLU A 100 -13.57 -14.30 3.88
N TYR A 101 -12.86 -14.88 4.85
CA TYR A 101 -11.81 -14.18 5.57
C TYR A 101 -10.67 -13.75 4.65
N ALA A 102 -10.15 -14.66 3.81
CA ALA A 102 -9.09 -14.35 2.84
C ALA A 102 -9.49 -13.20 1.88
N GLU A 103 -10.72 -13.24 1.37
CA GLU A 103 -11.28 -12.22 0.49
C GLU A 103 -11.39 -10.86 1.20
N LYS A 104 -11.89 -10.84 2.44
CA LYS A 104 -12.02 -9.62 3.26
C LYS A 104 -10.69 -8.88 3.44
N TYR A 105 -9.57 -9.61 3.53
CA TYR A 105 -8.23 -9.03 3.68
C TYR A 105 -7.47 -8.88 2.34
N HIS A 106 -8.13 -9.17 1.22
CA HIS A 106 -7.54 -9.13 -0.11
C HIS A 106 -6.27 -9.99 -0.23
N ALA A 107 -6.29 -11.18 0.37
CA ALA A 107 -5.23 -12.16 0.21
C ALA A 107 -5.15 -12.61 -1.26
N GLY A 108 -3.94 -12.65 -1.80
CA GLY A 108 -3.69 -12.87 -3.22
C GLY A 108 -3.03 -14.21 -3.52
N PRO A 109 -2.61 -14.43 -4.78
CA PRO A 109 -1.88 -15.64 -5.16
C PRO A 109 -0.65 -15.89 -4.27
N GLY A 110 -0.43 -17.15 -3.91
CA GLY A 110 0.66 -17.56 -3.03
C GLY A 110 0.35 -17.47 -1.53
N TRP A 111 -0.81 -16.96 -1.13
CA TRP A 111 -1.28 -17.01 0.26
C TRP A 111 -2.45 -17.98 0.41
N SER A 112 -2.28 -19.00 1.27
CA SER A 112 -3.35 -19.95 1.61
C SER A 112 -3.75 -19.86 3.06
N PHE A 113 -5.06 -19.80 3.31
CA PHE A 113 -5.67 -20.04 4.60
C PHE A 113 -6.02 -21.52 4.71
N LEU A 114 -5.69 -22.17 5.83
CA LEU A 114 -5.78 -23.62 6.00
C LEU A 114 -6.50 -24.02 7.29
N THR A 115 -7.22 -25.13 7.22
CA THR A 115 -7.85 -25.85 8.35
C THR A 115 -7.49 -27.34 8.30
N GLY A 116 -7.83 -28.10 9.34
CA GLY A 116 -7.49 -29.51 9.45
C GLY A 116 -7.93 -30.13 10.77
N ALA A 117 -7.45 -31.34 11.05
CA ALA A 117 -7.70 -31.97 12.34
C ALA A 117 -7.04 -31.17 13.46
N LYS A 118 -7.77 -30.93 14.56
CA LYS A 118 -7.28 -30.13 15.70
C LYS A 118 -5.92 -30.61 16.24
N GLY A 119 -5.73 -31.92 16.36
CA GLY A 119 -4.47 -32.51 16.82
C GLY A 119 -3.31 -32.28 15.86
N ASP A 120 -3.58 -32.24 14.55
CA ASP A 120 -2.57 -31.98 13.51
C ASP A 120 -2.13 -30.51 13.51
N ILE A 121 -3.08 -29.59 13.68
CA ILE A 121 -2.81 -28.15 13.83
C ILE A 121 -1.97 -27.91 15.09
N GLU A 122 -2.33 -28.53 16.21
CA GLU A 122 -1.58 -28.40 17.47
C GLU A 122 -0.16 -28.97 17.33
N LEU A 123 0.00 -30.11 16.65
CA LEU A 123 1.29 -30.70 16.36
C LEU A 123 2.17 -29.75 15.54
N ILE A 124 1.62 -29.13 14.49
CA ILE A 124 2.31 -28.10 13.69
C ILE A 124 2.72 -26.94 14.59
N GLY A 125 1.77 -26.35 15.34
CA GLY A 125 2.04 -25.21 16.21
C GLY A 125 3.16 -25.47 17.22
N ARG A 126 3.16 -26.65 17.86
CA ARG A 126 4.23 -27.07 18.78
C ARG A 126 5.57 -27.24 18.08
N LYS A 127 5.60 -27.91 16.92
CA LYS A 127 6.84 -28.15 16.16
C LYS A 127 7.48 -26.87 15.62
N LEU A 128 6.65 -25.91 15.23
CA LEU A 128 7.08 -24.59 14.76
C LEU A 128 7.38 -23.62 15.92
N GLY A 129 7.02 -23.99 17.15
CA GLY A 129 7.15 -23.11 18.32
C GLY A 129 6.22 -21.90 18.28
N LEU A 130 5.08 -22.04 17.60
CA LEU A 130 3.95 -21.11 17.56
C LEU A 130 2.87 -21.46 18.60
N TYR A 131 3.22 -22.30 19.57
CA TYR A 131 2.36 -22.76 20.65
C TYR A 131 3.07 -22.58 22.00
N THR A 132 2.30 -22.18 23.00
CA THR A 132 2.68 -22.09 24.41
C THR A 132 1.70 -22.91 25.25
N GLY A 133 2.14 -23.34 26.44
CA GLY A 133 1.23 -24.03 27.38
C GLY A 133 0.01 -23.15 27.68
N PRO A 134 -1.22 -23.68 27.60
CA PRO A 134 -2.42 -22.90 27.89
C PRO A 134 -2.39 -22.36 29.32
N ASP A 135 -2.81 -21.12 29.50
CA ASP A 135 -2.98 -20.49 30.82
C ASP A 135 -4.31 -19.70 30.89
N PRO A 136 -4.76 -19.24 32.06
CA PRO A 136 -6.04 -18.53 32.18
C PRO A 136 -6.17 -17.25 31.31
N ARG A 137 -5.05 -16.66 30.88
CA ARG A 137 -4.97 -15.49 29.98
C ARG A 137 -4.75 -15.90 28.52
N ASN A 138 -4.28 -17.12 28.27
CA ASN A 138 -4.08 -17.73 26.95
C ASN A 138 -4.63 -19.18 26.91
N PRO A 139 -5.96 -19.37 26.97
CA PRO A 139 -6.57 -20.67 27.23
C PRO A 139 -6.42 -21.70 26.11
N ASP A 140 -6.03 -21.26 24.91
CA ASP A 140 -5.77 -22.11 23.73
C ASP A 140 -4.25 -22.23 23.42
N GLY A 141 -3.40 -21.53 24.18
CA GLY A 141 -1.94 -21.62 24.05
C GLY A 141 -1.36 -20.97 22.80
N HIS A 142 -2.16 -20.35 21.92
CA HIS A 142 -1.65 -19.77 20.68
C HIS A 142 -0.81 -18.52 20.95
N VAL A 143 0.19 -18.27 20.10
CA VAL A 143 0.98 -17.04 20.15
C VAL A 143 0.99 -16.35 18.79
N PRO A 144 0.72 -15.03 18.74
CA PRO A 144 0.68 -14.24 17.51
C PRO A 144 2.11 -13.97 17.00
N TYR A 145 2.77 -15.02 16.53
CA TYR A 145 4.11 -14.96 15.93
C TYR A 145 4.05 -15.38 14.47
N LEU A 146 4.85 -14.69 13.66
CA LEU A 146 5.13 -15.07 12.28
C LEU A 146 6.39 -15.93 12.27
N LEU A 147 6.29 -17.19 11.85
CA LEU A 147 7.46 -17.98 11.53
C LEU A 147 7.84 -17.75 10.07
N VAL A 148 9.04 -17.23 9.82
CA VAL A 148 9.59 -17.10 8.48
C VAL A 148 10.69 -18.15 8.30
N GLY A 149 10.63 -18.89 7.20
CA GLY A 149 11.56 -19.98 6.91
C GLY A 149 11.94 -20.07 5.45
N ASN A 150 13.18 -20.45 5.18
CA ASN A 150 13.61 -20.97 3.89
C ASN A 150 14.13 -22.39 4.14
N GLN A 151 13.37 -23.38 3.66
CA GLN A 151 13.70 -24.78 3.88
C GLN A 151 15.00 -25.19 3.16
N ALA A 152 15.26 -24.66 1.96
CA ALA A 152 16.43 -25.00 1.17
C ALA A 152 17.74 -24.50 1.80
N THR A 153 17.73 -23.33 2.44
CA THR A 153 18.89 -22.78 3.15
C THR A 153 18.95 -23.21 4.62
N GLY A 154 17.88 -23.79 5.15
CA GLY A 154 17.75 -24.17 6.56
C GLY A 154 17.61 -22.98 7.51
N GLN A 155 17.28 -21.80 6.99
CA GLN A 155 17.09 -20.59 7.80
C GLN A 155 15.67 -20.49 8.31
N TRP A 156 15.53 -20.19 9.61
CA TRP A 156 14.25 -20.05 10.28
C TRP A 156 14.35 -18.97 11.34
N MET A 157 13.35 -18.09 11.40
CA MET A 157 13.26 -17.02 12.38
C MET A 157 11.82 -16.76 12.81
N ARG A 158 11.67 -16.37 14.08
CA ARG A 158 10.39 -15.87 14.60
C ARG A 158 10.40 -14.36 14.51
N ASN A 159 9.34 -13.83 13.91
CA ASN A 159 9.11 -12.42 13.74
C ASN A 159 7.75 -12.05 14.34
N SER A 160 7.55 -10.75 14.56
CA SER A 160 6.21 -10.23 14.81
C SER A 160 5.49 -10.07 13.47
N ALA A 161 4.29 -10.63 13.34
CA ALA A 161 3.46 -10.46 12.15
C ALA A 161 2.96 -9.01 11.98
N VAL A 162 3.02 -8.18 13.03
CA VAL A 162 2.56 -6.78 13.02
C VAL A 162 3.70 -5.76 12.89
N ASP A 163 4.94 -6.22 12.70
CA ASP A 163 6.11 -5.36 12.54
C ASP A 163 6.05 -4.49 11.26
N ASN A 164 7.07 -3.65 11.06
CA ASN A 164 7.20 -2.81 9.89
C ASN A 164 7.16 -3.67 8.60
N PRO A 165 6.19 -3.42 7.69
CA PRO A 165 5.96 -4.29 6.54
C PRO A 165 7.15 -4.28 5.56
N LYS A 166 7.89 -3.17 5.46
CA LYS A 166 9.10 -3.12 4.63
C LYS A 166 10.23 -3.95 5.23
N PHE A 167 10.33 -3.98 6.56
CA PHE A 167 11.30 -4.84 7.23
C PHE A 167 10.96 -6.30 7.01
N ILE A 168 9.70 -6.72 7.24
CA ILE A 168 9.26 -8.09 7.01
C ILE A 168 9.47 -8.49 5.54
N ALA A 169 9.07 -7.64 4.58
CA ALA A 169 9.27 -7.93 3.16
C ALA A 169 10.75 -8.08 2.78
N ARG A 170 11.63 -7.25 3.36
CA ARG A 170 13.07 -7.37 3.18
C ARG A 170 13.64 -8.64 3.80
N THR A 171 13.19 -8.98 5.01
CA THR A 171 13.56 -10.22 5.68
C THR A 171 13.24 -11.41 4.80
N ILE A 172 11.99 -11.52 4.34
CA ILE A 172 11.51 -12.64 3.53
C ILE A 172 12.16 -12.64 2.14
N GLY A 173 12.23 -11.49 1.47
CA GLY A 173 12.64 -11.40 0.06
C GLY A 173 14.15 -11.34 -0.18
N GLU A 174 14.93 -10.94 0.82
CA GLU A 174 16.40 -10.80 0.71
C GLU A 174 17.11 -11.70 1.72
N TRP A 175 16.86 -11.51 3.02
CA TRP A 175 17.73 -12.09 4.05
C TRP A 175 17.67 -13.61 4.14
N MET A 176 16.51 -14.21 3.87
CA MET A 176 16.33 -15.67 3.89
C MET A 176 17.13 -16.41 2.79
N ASP A 177 17.55 -15.69 1.74
CA ASP A 177 18.18 -16.25 0.54
C ASP A 177 19.61 -15.78 0.36
N SER A 178 19.91 -14.54 0.76
CA SER A 178 21.12 -13.85 0.32
C SER A 178 22.02 -13.38 1.47
N TRP A 179 21.80 -13.76 2.73
CA TRP A 179 22.63 -13.25 3.83
C TRP A 179 24.15 -13.51 3.64
N GLN A 180 24.52 -14.58 2.93
CA GLN A 180 25.90 -14.95 2.60
C GLN A 180 26.46 -14.23 1.36
N SER A 181 25.60 -13.83 0.43
CA SER A 181 25.96 -13.30 -0.88
C SER A 181 25.60 -11.83 -1.08
N ALA A 182 24.83 -11.26 -0.16
CA ALA A 182 24.47 -9.86 -0.16
C ALA A 182 25.75 -9.02 -0.02
N PRO A 183 25.94 -8.00 -0.88
CA PRO A 183 27.08 -7.11 -0.75
C PRO A 183 27.05 -6.50 0.65
N ASN A 184 28.14 -6.71 1.39
CA ASN A 184 28.34 -6.06 2.67
C ASN A 184 28.72 -4.61 2.38
N ASP A 185 27.72 -3.75 2.25
CA ASP A 185 27.88 -2.29 2.27
C ASP A 185 28.22 -1.85 3.71
N ALA A 186 29.34 -2.39 4.22
CA ALA A 186 29.85 -2.04 5.52
C ALA A 186 30.09 -0.54 5.55
N LEU A 187 29.47 0.14 6.52
CA LEU A 187 29.76 1.52 6.83
C LEU A 187 31.28 1.68 6.99
N LYS A 188 31.91 2.51 6.16
CA LYS A 188 33.36 2.73 6.21
C LYS A 188 33.75 3.48 7.49
N SER A 189 32.84 4.30 8.01
CA SER A 189 32.94 4.91 9.33
C SER A 189 31.57 5.23 9.94
N TYR A 190 31.50 5.37 11.27
CA TYR A 190 30.29 5.79 11.98
C TYR A 190 29.85 7.22 11.61
N VAL A 191 30.77 8.08 11.16
CA VAL A 191 30.49 9.46 10.76
C VAL A 191 29.63 9.54 9.50
N GLU A 192 29.68 8.52 8.65
CA GLU A 192 28.87 8.41 7.44
C GLU A 192 27.47 7.85 7.71
N ALA A 193 27.16 7.46 8.95
CA ALA A 193 25.84 6.94 9.29
C ALA A 193 24.79 8.06 9.12
N PRO A 194 23.75 7.86 8.29
CA PRO A 194 22.74 8.87 8.08
C PRO A 194 21.98 9.15 9.37
N ALA A 195 21.88 10.42 9.75
CA ALA A 195 21.04 10.85 10.86
C ALA A 195 19.60 10.37 10.63
N ARG A 196 19.06 9.60 11.57
CA ARG A 196 17.67 9.15 11.54
C ARG A 196 16.82 10.09 12.37
N THR A 197 15.88 10.78 11.74
CA THR A 197 14.83 11.53 12.45
C THR A 197 13.71 10.57 12.85
N PHE A 198 13.29 10.62 14.11
CA PHE A 198 12.19 9.81 14.62
C PHE A 198 10.97 10.70 14.84
N ASP A 199 9.94 10.52 14.02
CA ASP A 199 8.62 11.12 14.24
C ASP A 199 7.73 10.09 14.95
N ARG A 200 7.39 10.37 16.22
CA ARG A 200 6.57 9.46 17.05
C ARG A 200 5.20 9.21 16.43
N GLY A 201 4.55 10.23 15.86
CA GLY A 201 3.23 10.09 15.26
C GLY A 201 3.27 9.27 13.96
N GLN A 202 4.29 9.48 13.13
CA GLN A 202 4.56 8.67 11.95
C GLN A 202 4.83 7.22 12.34
N TYR A 203 5.67 6.99 13.36
CA TYR A 203 5.98 5.66 13.85
C TYR A 203 4.73 4.95 14.36
N THR A 204 3.93 5.60 15.22
CA THR A 204 2.67 5.06 15.73
C THR A 204 1.69 4.75 14.60
N PHE A 205 1.55 5.64 13.61
CA PHE A 205 0.73 5.37 12.44
C PHE A 205 1.21 4.15 11.65
N VAL A 206 2.50 4.11 11.32
CA VAL A 206 3.08 3.00 10.54
C VAL A 206 2.88 1.69 11.27
N TYR A 207 3.11 1.64 12.58
CA TYR A 207 3.04 0.40 13.35
C TYR A 207 1.60 -0.05 13.64
N HIS A 208 0.71 0.85 14.04
CA HIS A 208 -0.62 0.48 14.54
C HIS A 208 -1.76 0.69 13.53
N CYS A 209 -1.61 1.61 12.58
CA CYS A 209 -2.73 2.05 11.73
C CYS A 209 -2.55 1.66 10.27
N SER A 210 -1.31 1.71 9.76
CA SER A 210 -1.05 1.64 8.32
C SER A 210 -1.47 0.30 7.71
N ALA A 211 -1.54 -0.78 8.50
CA ALA A 211 -2.01 -2.10 8.11
C ALA A 211 -3.37 -2.02 7.38
N CYS A 212 -4.31 -1.28 7.98
CA CYS A 212 -5.67 -1.14 7.47
C CYS A 212 -5.91 0.18 6.74
N HIS A 213 -5.17 1.24 7.09
CA HIS A 213 -5.42 2.60 6.58
C HIS A 213 -4.31 3.08 5.65
N ALA A 214 -4.72 3.84 4.63
CA ALA A 214 -3.83 4.66 3.82
C ALA A 214 -4.02 6.15 4.14
N ILE A 215 -3.09 6.98 3.67
CA ILE A 215 -3.22 8.45 3.71
C ILE A 215 -2.98 8.97 2.30
N GLY A 216 -4.04 9.44 1.65
CA GLY A 216 -4.02 10.14 0.36
C GLY A 216 -3.73 9.25 -0.84
N SER A 217 -3.90 7.94 -0.70
CA SER A 217 -3.81 7.00 -1.83
C SER A 217 -5.10 6.98 -2.67
N GLY A 218 -6.21 7.49 -2.11
CA GLY A 218 -7.53 7.47 -2.74
C GLY A 218 -8.17 6.08 -2.80
N GLN A 219 -7.48 5.04 -2.32
CA GLN A 219 -7.96 3.67 -2.28
C GLN A 219 -8.31 3.28 -0.85
N ALA A 220 -9.59 3.00 -0.61
CA ALA A 220 -10.01 2.25 0.56
C ALA A 220 -9.30 0.89 0.57
N ARG A 221 -8.80 0.47 1.74
CA ARG A 221 -8.23 -0.87 1.95
C ARG A 221 -9.19 -1.65 2.83
N ILE A 222 -8.71 -2.15 3.96
CA ILE A 222 -9.53 -2.74 5.02
C ILE A 222 -10.29 -1.65 5.77
N GLY A 223 -9.70 -0.46 5.91
CA GLY A 223 -10.36 0.72 6.44
C GLY A 223 -10.31 1.90 5.45
N PRO A 224 -11.03 3.00 5.77
CA PRO A 224 -11.04 4.21 4.96
C PRO A 224 -9.65 4.83 4.82
N ASP A 225 -9.46 5.57 3.72
CA ASP A 225 -8.32 6.48 3.58
C ASP A 225 -8.47 7.67 4.55
N LEU A 226 -7.38 7.99 5.25
CA LEU A 226 -7.36 8.96 6.34
C LEU A 226 -6.88 10.36 5.91
N ALA A 227 -6.57 10.60 4.64
CA ALA A 227 -6.25 11.96 4.18
C ALA A 227 -7.41 12.92 4.49
N GLY A 228 -7.12 14.03 5.18
CA GLY A 228 -8.11 15.01 5.61
C GLY A 228 -9.06 14.56 6.73
N VAL A 229 -8.81 13.43 7.40
CA VAL A 229 -9.70 12.92 8.45
C VAL A 229 -9.84 13.91 9.62
N THR A 230 -8.77 14.64 9.93
CA THR A 230 -8.73 15.68 10.98
C THR A 230 -9.49 16.94 10.61
N SER A 231 -9.86 17.11 9.34
CA SER A 231 -10.75 18.18 8.88
C SER A 231 -12.21 17.71 8.83
N ARG A 232 -12.45 16.42 8.60
CA ARG A 232 -13.80 15.82 8.55
C ARG A 232 -14.37 15.51 9.93
N ARG A 233 -13.53 15.33 10.96
CA ARG A 233 -13.94 14.84 12.27
C ARG A 233 -13.29 15.63 13.39
N ASP A 234 -14.08 15.84 14.44
CA ASP A 234 -13.64 16.46 15.67
C ASP A 234 -12.53 15.64 16.35
N ARG A 235 -11.59 16.34 17.00
CA ARG A 235 -10.43 15.71 17.63
C ARG A 235 -10.82 14.80 18.80
N ASP A 236 -11.83 15.17 19.59
CA ASP A 236 -12.29 14.35 20.72
C ASP A 236 -13.05 13.11 20.22
N TRP A 237 -13.79 13.23 19.12
CA TRP A 237 -14.36 12.07 18.45
C TRP A 237 -13.25 11.11 17.97
N LEU A 238 -12.21 11.62 17.31
CA LEU A 238 -11.07 10.80 16.85
C LEU A 238 -10.35 10.13 18.02
N ARG A 239 -10.14 10.85 19.14
CA ARG A 239 -9.53 10.29 20.34
C ARG A 239 -10.35 9.12 20.87
N ARG A 240 -11.66 9.29 21.06
CA ARG A 240 -12.53 8.21 21.56
C ARG A 240 -12.54 7.00 20.62
N PHE A 241 -12.60 7.24 19.31
CA PHE A 241 -12.69 6.17 18.32
C PHE A 241 -11.37 5.40 18.18
N ILE A 242 -10.22 6.06 18.28
CA ILE A 242 -8.91 5.39 18.26
C ILE A 242 -8.68 4.58 19.55
N THR A 243 -9.13 5.09 20.70
CA THR A 243 -8.93 4.44 22.01
C THR A 243 -9.87 3.26 22.23
N ALA A 244 -11.15 3.39 21.88
CA ALA A 244 -12.19 2.40 22.17
C ALA A 244 -13.27 2.33 21.06
N PRO A 245 -12.89 1.91 19.83
CA PRO A 245 -13.83 1.79 18.71
C PRO A 245 -14.96 0.79 18.98
N ASP A 246 -14.70 -0.25 19.77
CA ASP A 246 -15.69 -1.27 20.16
C ASP A 246 -16.83 -0.67 21.01
N ARG A 247 -16.50 0.18 21.99
CA ARG A 247 -17.49 0.88 22.82
C ARG A 247 -18.31 1.85 22.00
N MET A 248 -17.68 2.65 21.12
CA MET A 248 -18.44 3.57 20.26
C MET A 248 -19.42 2.83 19.33
N ASN A 249 -19.03 1.66 18.83
CA ASN A 249 -19.94 0.80 18.06
C ASN A 249 -21.07 0.21 18.93
N ALA A 250 -20.77 -0.22 20.17
CA ALA A 250 -21.75 -0.78 21.09
C ALA A 250 -22.76 0.27 21.60
N ASP A 251 -22.29 1.50 21.83
CA ASP A 251 -23.09 2.65 22.22
C ASP A 251 -23.94 3.20 21.07
N GLY A 252 -23.76 2.68 19.84
CA GLY A 252 -24.53 3.05 18.67
C GLY A 252 -24.17 4.41 18.08
N ASP A 253 -22.91 4.86 18.21
CA ASP A 253 -22.45 6.08 17.55
C ASP A 253 -22.73 5.99 16.03
N PRO A 254 -23.51 6.92 15.45
CA PRO A 254 -24.02 6.77 14.09
C PRO A 254 -22.90 6.76 13.05
N VAL A 255 -21.79 7.47 13.30
CA VAL A 255 -20.64 7.52 12.39
C VAL A 255 -19.84 6.22 12.49
N ALA A 256 -19.61 5.73 13.71
CA ALA A 256 -18.90 4.46 13.94
C ALA A 256 -19.64 3.27 13.29
N VAL A 257 -20.97 3.22 13.46
CA VAL A 257 -21.83 2.18 12.89
C VAL A 257 -21.84 2.26 11.36
N ALA A 258 -22.02 3.45 10.79
CA ALA A 258 -22.01 3.63 9.34
C ALA A 258 -20.68 3.22 8.71
N LEU A 259 -19.55 3.59 9.31
CA LEU A 259 -18.23 3.17 8.84
C LEU A 259 -18.04 1.64 8.92
N ARG A 260 -18.48 1.01 10.01
CA ARG A 260 -18.38 -0.45 10.13
C ARG A 260 -19.17 -1.14 9.01
N ASP A 261 -20.36 -0.63 8.70
CA ASP A 261 -21.24 -1.20 7.69
C ASP A 261 -20.71 -0.95 6.26
N GLU A 262 -20.15 0.24 6.00
CA GLU A 262 -19.53 0.60 4.71
C GLU A 262 -18.28 -0.24 4.39
N TYR A 263 -17.44 -0.51 5.40
CA TYR A 263 -16.16 -1.22 5.23
C TYR A 263 -16.26 -2.71 5.60
N GLY A 264 -17.34 -3.38 5.16
CA GLY A 264 -17.46 -4.84 5.19
C GLY A 264 -17.40 -5.48 6.58
N GLN A 265 -17.93 -4.79 7.60
CA GLN A 265 -17.86 -5.22 9.01
C GLN A 265 -16.41 -5.46 9.50
N ALA A 266 -15.41 -4.85 8.88
CA ALA A 266 -14.05 -4.85 9.42
C ALA A 266 -14.06 -4.08 10.75
N ARG A 267 -13.81 -4.78 11.86
CA ARG A 267 -13.78 -4.18 13.20
C ARG A 267 -12.42 -3.57 13.43
N MET A 268 -12.37 -2.27 13.70
CA MET A 268 -11.16 -1.62 14.19
C MET A 268 -10.86 -2.16 15.60
N PRO A 269 -9.69 -2.78 15.85
CA PRO A 269 -9.37 -3.37 17.14
C PRO A 269 -8.99 -2.29 18.17
N ASN A 270 -9.05 -2.65 19.45
CA ASN A 270 -8.53 -1.82 20.54
C ASN A 270 -7.00 -1.86 20.54
N LEU A 271 -6.37 -0.81 20.00
CA LEU A 271 -4.91 -0.73 19.78
C LEU A 271 -4.10 -0.50 21.07
N LYS A 272 -4.76 -0.26 22.22
CA LYS A 272 -4.14 -0.03 23.54
C LYS A 272 -3.12 1.12 23.56
N LEU A 273 -3.34 2.13 22.72
CA LEU A 273 -2.53 3.34 22.71
C LEU A 273 -2.83 4.18 23.96
N ASN A 274 -1.79 4.78 24.55
CA ASN A 274 -1.96 5.80 25.58
C ASN A 274 -2.35 7.16 24.95
N ASP A 275 -2.77 8.11 25.77
CA ASP A 275 -3.25 9.41 25.30
C ASP A 275 -2.20 10.21 24.51
N GLU A 276 -0.92 10.09 24.84
CA GLU A 276 0.17 10.75 24.10
C GLU A 276 0.30 10.20 22.68
N ASP A 277 0.26 8.87 22.54
CA ASP A 277 0.36 8.20 21.24
C ASP A 277 -0.88 8.48 20.37
N VAL A 278 -2.06 8.52 20.98
CA VAL A 278 -3.30 8.93 20.29
C VAL A 278 -3.20 10.39 19.83
N SER A 279 -2.70 11.30 20.67
CA SER A 279 -2.51 12.70 20.28
C SER A 279 -1.49 12.82 19.15
N ALA A 280 -0.34 12.15 19.27
CA ALA A 280 0.74 12.19 18.30
C ALA A 280 0.32 11.65 16.94
N VAL A 281 -0.46 10.55 16.90
CA VAL A 281 -0.95 10.00 15.64
C VAL A 281 -1.97 10.92 14.98
N ILE A 282 -2.87 11.57 15.73
CA ILE A 282 -3.81 12.54 15.17
C ILE A 282 -3.04 13.74 14.57
N ASP A 283 -2.00 14.22 15.24
CA ASP A 283 -1.18 15.33 14.73
C ASP A 283 -0.42 14.94 13.47
N TYR A 284 0.09 13.71 13.42
CA TYR A 284 0.69 13.14 12.22
C TYR A 284 -0.34 13.00 11.10
N LEU A 285 -1.56 12.51 11.36
CA LEU A 285 -2.62 12.42 10.36
C LEU A 285 -3.00 13.79 9.79
N ASN A 286 -2.97 14.85 10.60
CA ASN A 286 -3.16 16.22 10.11
C ASN A 286 -2.00 16.67 9.21
N ARG A 287 -0.73 16.43 9.59
CA ARG A 287 0.43 16.78 8.76
C ARG A 287 0.48 15.96 7.47
N ALA A 288 0.48 14.64 7.60
CA ALA A 288 0.50 13.70 6.48
C ALA A 288 -0.75 13.87 5.59
N GLY A 289 -1.90 14.19 6.18
CA GLY A 289 -3.11 14.53 5.43
C GLY A 289 -2.99 15.85 4.66
N ARG A 290 -2.26 16.85 5.17
CA ARG A 290 -1.94 18.11 4.45
C ARG A 290 -0.83 17.96 3.40
N GLU A 291 0.04 16.99 3.60
CA GLU A 291 1.09 16.64 2.65
C GLU A 291 0.54 15.75 1.52
N ALA A 292 -0.44 14.89 1.84
CA ALA A 292 -1.15 14.03 0.88
C ALA A 292 -2.41 14.69 0.28
N SER A 293 -2.92 15.76 0.89
CA SER A 293 -3.90 16.70 0.33
C SER A 293 -3.36 18.13 0.54
N PRO A 294 -2.95 18.87 -0.49
CA PRO A 294 -2.50 20.25 -0.32
C PRO A 294 -3.59 21.12 0.37
N PRO A 295 -3.21 22.17 1.11
CA PRO A 295 -4.07 22.78 2.11
C PRO A 295 -5.33 23.40 1.51
N THR A 296 -6.49 23.02 2.06
CA THR A 296 -7.73 23.80 1.98
C THR A 296 -7.54 25.08 2.78
N HIS A 297 -7.58 26.24 2.12
CA HIS A 297 -7.53 27.53 2.79
C HIS A 297 -8.73 27.70 3.73
N ALA A 298 -8.44 27.86 5.02
CA ALA A 298 -9.38 28.40 5.99
C ALA A 298 -9.71 29.84 5.61
N ALA A 299 -11.00 30.17 5.67
CA ALA A 299 -11.53 31.49 5.40
C ALA A 299 -10.77 32.56 6.21
N THR A 300 -10.17 33.52 5.51
CA THR A 300 -9.88 34.84 6.06
C THR A 300 -10.33 35.86 5.05
N THR A 301 -11.23 36.72 5.51
CA THR A 301 -11.85 37.83 4.81
C THR A 301 -10.85 38.86 4.30
N ALA A 302 -11.21 39.48 3.17
CA ALA A 302 -10.73 40.74 2.59
C ALA A 302 -9.34 40.74 1.91
N SER A 303 -9.31 40.76 0.57
CA SER A 303 -9.41 42.00 -0.23
C SER A 303 -9.06 41.72 -1.69
N SER A 304 -9.83 42.31 -2.60
CA SER A 304 -9.76 42.17 -4.05
C SER A 304 -8.42 42.57 -4.67
N LYS A 305 -7.81 41.69 -5.46
CA LYS A 305 -7.09 42.04 -6.70
C LYS A 305 -7.05 40.80 -7.60
N THR A 306 -7.64 40.94 -8.78
CA THR A 306 -7.74 39.96 -9.88
C THR A 306 -6.44 39.19 -10.12
N ALA A 307 -6.42 37.91 -9.77
CA ALA A 307 -5.45 36.95 -10.27
C ALA A 307 -5.93 36.45 -11.65
N ALA A 308 -5.06 36.50 -12.65
CA ALA A 308 -5.34 35.96 -13.97
C ALA A 308 -5.59 34.45 -13.86
N GLU A 309 -6.72 33.97 -14.39
CA GLU A 309 -7.03 32.55 -14.48
C GLU A 309 -6.01 31.81 -15.37
N PRO A 310 -5.81 30.48 -15.23
CA PRO A 310 -4.87 29.67 -16.01
C PRO A 310 -5.21 29.53 -17.51
N ARG A 311 -6.06 30.41 -18.06
CA ARG A 311 -6.56 30.37 -19.43
C ARG A 311 -5.43 30.35 -20.47
N ALA A 312 -4.37 31.15 -20.27
CA ALA A 312 -3.23 31.17 -21.18
C ALA A 312 -2.44 29.84 -21.17
N ILE A 313 -2.32 29.19 -20.00
CA ILE A 313 -1.71 27.86 -19.87
C ILE A 313 -2.55 26.82 -20.60
N VAL A 314 -3.87 26.81 -20.38
CA VAL A 314 -4.77 25.82 -20.99
C VAL A 314 -4.86 26.01 -22.50
N GLU A 315 -4.87 27.25 -23.00
CA GLU A 315 -4.88 27.53 -24.44
C GLU A 315 -3.61 27.04 -25.13
N ALA A 316 -2.44 27.26 -24.54
CA ALA A 316 -1.17 26.72 -25.05
C ALA A 316 -1.14 25.18 -24.96
N TYR A 317 -1.64 24.61 -23.86
CA TYR A 317 -1.73 23.16 -23.70
C TYR A 317 -2.60 22.50 -24.77
N VAL A 318 -3.77 23.08 -25.08
CA VAL A 318 -4.68 22.53 -26.11
C VAL A 318 -4.05 22.58 -27.50
N ARG A 319 -3.22 23.59 -27.82
CA ARG A 319 -2.49 23.60 -29.09
C ARG A 319 -1.49 22.46 -29.19
N ILE A 320 -0.78 22.16 -28.10
CA ILE A 320 0.12 21.00 -28.01
C ILE A 320 -0.67 19.70 -28.18
N GLN A 321 -1.81 19.57 -27.51
CA GLN A 321 -2.69 18.42 -27.63
C GLN A 321 -3.11 18.18 -29.08
N GLN A 322 -3.53 19.24 -29.79
CA GLN A 322 -3.91 19.16 -31.21
C GLN A 322 -2.73 18.77 -32.11
N ALA A 323 -1.53 19.29 -31.85
CA ALA A 323 -0.33 18.92 -32.59
C ALA A 323 0.00 17.43 -32.41
N LEU A 324 -0.03 16.92 -31.17
CA LEU A 324 0.23 15.52 -30.86
C LEU A 324 -0.83 14.56 -31.42
N HIS A 325 -2.09 15.00 -31.47
CA HIS A 325 -3.17 14.29 -32.15
C HIS A 325 -2.92 14.19 -33.67
N ALA A 326 -2.34 15.22 -34.28
CA ALA A 326 -2.00 15.25 -35.71
C ALA A 326 -0.64 14.58 -36.06
N ASP A 327 0.06 13.98 -35.08
CA ASP A 327 1.44 13.50 -35.20
C ASP A 327 2.45 14.59 -35.58
N ALA A 328 2.16 15.85 -35.25
CA ALA A 328 3.01 17.01 -35.54
C ALA A 328 3.82 17.43 -34.31
N THR A 329 5.06 17.86 -34.51
CA THR A 329 5.94 18.40 -33.44
C THR A 329 6.14 19.91 -33.54
N GLU A 330 5.60 20.52 -34.58
CA GLU A 330 5.70 21.95 -34.86
C GLU A 330 5.06 22.75 -33.73
N ARG A 331 5.76 23.79 -33.26
CA ARG A 331 5.33 24.71 -32.19
C ARG A 331 5.14 24.09 -30.79
N ILE A 332 5.28 22.78 -30.62
CA ILE A 332 5.22 22.13 -29.29
C ILE A 332 6.22 22.78 -28.32
N HIS A 333 7.46 23.02 -28.75
CA HIS A 333 8.48 23.65 -27.91
C HIS A 333 8.16 25.10 -27.53
N ASP A 334 7.51 25.85 -28.44
CA ASP A 334 7.17 27.25 -28.21
C ASP A 334 5.97 27.37 -27.26
N ASP A 335 4.94 26.56 -27.49
CA ASP A 335 3.79 26.47 -26.58
C ASP A 335 4.21 25.94 -25.20
N ALA A 336 5.13 24.95 -25.14
CA ALA A 336 5.67 24.46 -23.87
C ALA A 336 6.49 25.54 -23.12
N ARG A 337 7.27 26.37 -23.84
CA ARG A 337 7.96 27.51 -23.22
C ARG A 337 6.96 28.54 -22.69
N ALA A 338 5.91 28.84 -23.44
CA ALA A 338 4.86 29.75 -23.00
C ALA A 338 4.16 29.25 -21.73
N ILE A 339 3.86 27.94 -21.66
CA ILE A 339 3.31 27.31 -20.46
C ILE A 339 4.28 27.43 -19.28
N ALA A 340 5.58 27.16 -19.49
CA ALA A 340 6.57 27.25 -18.41
C ALA A 340 6.72 28.68 -17.87
N THR A 341 6.68 29.70 -18.74
CA THR A 341 6.69 31.11 -18.35
C THR A 341 5.47 31.46 -17.53
N GLU A 342 4.28 31.14 -18.02
CA GLU A 342 3.03 31.50 -17.33
C GLU A 342 2.86 30.74 -16.01
N ALA A 343 3.28 29.47 -15.97
CA ALA A 343 3.34 28.70 -14.73
C ALA A 343 4.28 29.34 -13.69
N GLY A 344 5.34 30.04 -14.12
CA GLY A 344 6.22 30.79 -13.22
C GLY A 344 5.49 31.94 -12.50
N HIS A 345 4.50 32.57 -13.12
CA HIS A 345 3.69 33.63 -12.51
C HIS A 345 2.77 33.10 -11.40
N LEU A 346 2.49 31.79 -11.38
CA LEU A 346 1.69 31.12 -10.36
C LEU A 346 2.49 30.77 -9.10
N GLY A 347 3.78 31.13 -9.04
CA GLY A 347 4.66 30.85 -7.91
C GLY A 347 4.85 29.35 -7.67
N SER A 348 4.93 28.94 -6.40
CA SER A 348 5.13 27.53 -6.04
C SER A 348 4.01 26.61 -6.52
N ALA A 349 2.79 27.12 -6.70
CA ALA A 349 1.65 26.35 -7.20
C ALA A 349 1.79 25.96 -8.68
N GLY A 350 2.52 26.75 -9.47
CA GLY A 350 2.79 26.45 -10.88
C GLY A 350 4.06 25.62 -11.12
N GLU A 351 4.86 25.35 -10.08
CA GLU A 351 6.14 24.65 -10.22
C GLU A 351 6.02 23.28 -10.92
N PRO A 352 5.02 22.42 -10.59
CA PRO A 352 4.85 21.14 -11.30
C PRO A 352 4.53 21.31 -12.80
N ILE A 353 3.74 22.32 -13.15
CA ILE A 353 3.43 22.66 -14.55
C ILE A 353 4.70 23.12 -15.26
N ARG A 354 5.49 24.00 -14.62
CA ARG A 354 6.74 24.53 -15.16
C ARG A 354 7.78 23.44 -15.41
N VAL A 355 7.97 22.52 -14.46
CA VAL A 355 8.90 21.39 -14.58
C VAL A 355 8.48 20.47 -15.73
N SER A 356 7.18 20.14 -15.80
CA SER A 356 6.63 19.25 -16.82
C SER A 356 6.69 19.87 -18.22
N ALA A 357 6.37 21.16 -18.35
CA ALA A 357 6.53 21.91 -19.57
C ALA A 357 8.00 21.97 -20.00
N GLY A 358 8.93 22.12 -19.05
CA GLY A 358 10.37 22.03 -19.32
C GLY A 358 10.81 20.68 -19.90
N ALA A 359 10.19 19.57 -19.49
CA ALA A 359 10.46 18.25 -20.08
C ALA A 359 10.00 18.19 -21.54
N LEU A 360 8.86 18.81 -21.85
CA LEU A 360 8.33 18.90 -23.21
C LEU A 360 9.20 19.79 -24.10
N VAL A 361 9.76 20.88 -23.57
CA VAL A 361 10.76 21.71 -24.27
C VAL A 361 11.99 20.90 -24.67
N ARG A 362 12.37 19.87 -23.90
CA ARG A 362 13.55 19.02 -24.17
C ARG A 362 13.25 17.77 -25.01
N ALA A 363 11.99 17.51 -25.36
CA ALA A 363 11.63 16.30 -26.10
C ALA A 363 12.21 16.34 -27.53
N THR A 364 12.96 15.31 -27.92
CA THR A 364 13.65 15.27 -29.23
C THR A 364 12.85 14.58 -30.32
N ASP A 365 11.79 13.85 -29.95
CA ASP A 365 10.96 13.07 -30.85
C ASP A 365 9.51 13.02 -30.36
N LEU A 366 8.61 12.48 -31.22
CA LEU A 366 7.18 12.40 -30.96
C LEU A 366 6.83 11.53 -29.75
N GLN A 367 7.59 10.46 -29.48
CA GLN A 367 7.34 9.57 -28.36
C GLN A 367 7.72 10.25 -27.03
N ALA A 368 8.87 10.90 -26.98
CA ALA A 368 9.29 11.72 -25.87
C ALA A 368 8.30 12.87 -25.61
N ALA A 369 7.79 13.50 -26.67
CA ALA A 369 6.79 14.56 -26.55
C ALA A 369 5.48 14.05 -25.94
N ARG A 370 5.02 12.86 -26.33
CA ARG A 370 3.81 12.23 -25.76
C ARG A 370 3.97 11.86 -24.29
N ALA A 371 5.12 11.30 -23.93
CA ALA A 371 5.42 10.96 -22.54
C ALA A 371 5.44 12.24 -21.66
N ALA A 372 6.13 13.28 -22.12
CA ALA A 372 6.20 14.56 -21.42
C ALA A 372 4.84 15.27 -21.35
N PHE A 373 4.04 15.19 -22.42
CA PHE A 373 2.67 15.72 -22.46
C PHE A 373 1.75 15.06 -21.45
N GLY A 374 1.87 13.74 -21.24
CA GLY A 374 1.13 13.03 -20.19
C GLY A 374 1.40 13.60 -18.79
N THR A 375 2.66 13.87 -18.46
CA THR A 375 3.02 14.47 -17.17
C THR A 375 2.53 15.92 -17.05
N LEU A 376 2.61 16.70 -18.14
CA LEU A 376 2.09 18.06 -18.19
C LEU A 376 0.56 18.10 -17.99
N SER A 377 -0.14 17.13 -18.57
CA SER A 377 -1.57 16.95 -18.41
C SER A 377 -1.97 16.76 -16.95
N ASP A 378 -1.32 15.83 -16.26
CA ASP A 378 -1.57 15.56 -14.85
C ASP A 378 -1.35 16.84 -14.02
N ALA A 379 -0.23 17.54 -14.25
CA ALA A 379 0.09 18.77 -13.53
C ALA A 379 -0.94 19.90 -13.73
N ILE A 380 -1.46 20.10 -14.94
CA ILE A 380 -2.47 21.14 -15.21
C ILE A 380 -3.84 20.73 -14.66
N ILE A 381 -4.23 19.47 -14.83
CA ILE A 381 -5.50 18.95 -14.29
C ILE A 381 -5.51 19.10 -12.77
N ASP A 382 -4.42 18.73 -12.10
CA ASP A 382 -4.26 18.85 -10.65
C ASP A 382 -4.26 20.32 -10.21
N TYR A 383 -3.56 21.20 -10.91
CA TYR A 383 -3.55 22.63 -10.61
C TYR A 383 -4.95 23.26 -10.70
N VAL A 384 -5.71 22.98 -11.78
CA VAL A 384 -7.05 23.55 -11.96
C VAL A 384 -8.01 23.00 -10.90
N LYS A 385 -7.93 21.69 -10.58
CA LYS A 385 -8.72 21.07 -9.50
C LYS A 385 -8.41 21.68 -8.13
N THR A 386 -7.13 21.92 -7.84
CA THR A 386 -6.68 22.43 -6.54
C THR A 386 -6.91 23.93 -6.37
N SER A 387 -6.79 24.71 -7.44
CA SER A 387 -7.04 26.16 -7.43
C SER A 387 -8.52 26.53 -7.48
N GLY A 388 -9.41 25.59 -7.84
CA GLY A 388 -10.83 25.87 -8.10
C GLY A 388 -11.05 26.74 -9.35
N SER A 389 -10.01 26.89 -10.19
CA SER A 389 -10.09 27.63 -11.44
C SER A 389 -10.91 26.85 -12.47
N SER A 390 -11.42 27.53 -13.49
CA SER A 390 -12.01 26.86 -14.65
C SER A 390 -10.92 26.45 -15.66
N TYR A 391 -11.15 25.36 -16.40
CA TYR A 391 -10.36 25.03 -17.60
C TYR A 391 -10.66 26.01 -18.76
N GLY A 392 -11.68 26.87 -18.62
CA GLY A 392 -12.18 27.76 -19.66
C GLY A 392 -13.30 27.12 -20.49
N ASP A 393 -14.07 27.97 -21.16
CA ASP A 393 -15.27 27.55 -21.89
C ASP A 393 -14.97 26.53 -22.99
N GLY A 394 -15.74 25.44 -22.98
CA GLY A 394 -15.67 24.38 -24.00
C GLY A 394 -14.47 23.45 -23.88
N VAL A 395 -13.72 23.49 -22.77
CA VAL A 395 -12.66 22.52 -22.46
C VAL A 395 -13.24 21.33 -21.68
N THR A 396 -12.95 20.13 -22.15
CA THR A 396 -13.39 18.86 -21.57
C THR A 396 -12.18 18.03 -21.18
N ILE A 397 -12.39 17.09 -20.25
CA ILE A 397 -11.38 16.10 -19.87
C ILE A 397 -11.69 14.80 -20.63
N ALA A 398 -10.66 14.17 -21.16
CA ALA A 398 -10.75 12.85 -21.76
C ALA A 398 -9.73 11.90 -21.13
N PHE A 399 -9.96 10.60 -21.25
CA PHE A 399 -9.15 9.55 -20.66
C PHE A 399 -8.77 8.47 -21.67
N CYS A 400 -7.49 8.09 -21.69
CA CYS A 400 -6.96 7.04 -22.56
C CYS A 400 -6.72 5.77 -21.74
N PRO A 401 -7.45 4.67 -21.99
CA PRO A 401 -7.28 3.42 -21.24
C PRO A 401 -5.97 2.69 -21.57
N MET A 402 -5.35 2.95 -22.71
CA MET A 402 -4.07 2.30 -23.06
C MET A 402 -2.88 3.01 -22.42
N ALA A 403 -2.89 4.35 -22.45
CA ALA A 403 -1.84 5.15 -21.80
C ALA A 403 -2.06 5.33 -20.29
N GLN A 404 -3.27 5.05 -19.78
CA GLN A 404 -3.70 5.31 -18.40
C GLN A 404 -3.48 6.79 -18.00
N LYS A 405 -3.79 7.71 -18.92
CA LYS A 405 -3.60 9.16 -18.77
C LYS A 405 -4.85 9.95 -19.13
N TYR A 406 -5.04 11.08 -18.45
CA TYR A 406 -6.07 12.07 -18.77
C TYR A 406 -5.49 13.15 -19.69
N TRP A 407 -6.33 13.85 -20.45
CA TRP A 407 -5.96 15.06 -21.18
C TRP A 407 -7.09 16.08 -21.28
N LEU A 408 -6.73 17.34 -21.50
CA LEU A 408 -7.68 18.41 -21.80
C LEU A 408 -7.81 18.61 -23.31
N GLN A 409 -9.02 18.81 -23.79
CA GLN A 409 -9.28 19.10 -25.21
C GLN A 409 -10.51 20.01 -25.34
N ARG A 410 -10.77 20.52 -26.55
CA ARG A 410 -12.00 21.29 -26.83
C ARG A 410 -13.08 20.40 -27.43
N GLY A 411 -14.31 20.57 -26.95
CA GLY A 411 -15.49 19.83 -27.41
C GLY A 411 -15.55 18.37 -26.92
N ASP A 412 -16.58 17.66 -27.37
CA ASP A 412 -16.94 16.34 -26.84
C ASP A 412 -16.46 15.17 -27.72
N THR A 413 -15.78 15.46 -28.83
CA THR A 413 -15.22 14.42 -29.71
C THR A 413 -13.79 14.11 -29.28
N VAL A 414 -13.52 12.85 -28.97
CA VAL A 414 -12.19 12.39 -28.50
C VAL A 414 -11.12 12.67 -29.56
N GLN A 415 -10.04 13.33 -29.18
CA GLN A 415 -8.87 13.60 -30.01
C GLN A 415 -7.61 13.13 -29.27
N ASN A 416 -7.24 11.87 -29.45
CA ASN A 416 -6.21 11.21 -28.66
C ASN A 416 -4.79 11.74 -29.00
N PRO A 417 -4.09 12.40 -28.07
CA PRO A 417 -2.73 12.92 -28.30
C PRO A 417 -1.63 11.86 -28.11
N PHE A 418 -1.91 10.77 -27.39
CA PHE A 418 -0.94 9.72 -27.06
C PHE A 418 -0.69 8.74 -28.21
N TYR A 419 -1.68 8.56 -29.09
CA TYR A 419 -1.58 7.67 -30.25
C TYR A 419 -1.81 8.38 -31.59
N GLY A 420 -2.23 9.64 -31.58
CA GLY A 420 -2.36 10.49 -32.78
C GLY A 420 -3.17 9.82 -33.88
N LYS A 421 -2.68 9.85 -35.13
CA LYS A 421 -3.41 9.31 -36.28
C LYS A 421 -3.57 7.80 -36.25
N ALA A 422 -2.80 7.08 -35.44
CA ALA A 422 -2.94 5.62 -35.30
C ALA A 422 -4.24 5.25 -34.58
N MET A 423 -4.67 6.07 -33.61
CA MET A 423 -5.91 5.84 -32.84
C MET A 423 -6.57 7.18 -32.48
N PRO A 424 -7.05 7.96 -33.48
CA PRO A 424 -7.44 9.35 -33.31
C PRO A 424 -8.59 9.55 -32.33
N ASP A 425 -9.53 8.61 -32.32
CA ASP A 425 -10.78 8.71 -31.55
C ASP A 425 -10.81 7.76 -30.34
N CYS A 426 -9.68 7.11 -30.02
CA CYS A 426 -9.60 6.13 -28.93
C CYS A 426 -9.53 6.84 -27.57
N GLY A 427 -10.50 6.54 -26.70
CA GLY A 427 -10.59 7.11 -25.36
C GLY A 427 -12.04 7.36 -24.97
N ARG A 428 -12.25 8.09 -23.87
CA ARG A 428 -13.58 8.52 -23.45
C ARG A 428 -13.54 9.92 -22.86
N ILE A 429 -14.57 10.71 -23.10
CA ILE A 429 -14.80 11.96 -22.36
C ILE A 429 -15.17 11.61 -20.92
N VAL A 430 -14.59 12.32 -19.98
CA VAL A 430 -14.83 12.21 -18.54
C VAL A 430 -15.69 13.40 -18.15
N ARG A 431 -16.89 13.12 -17.65
CA ARG A 431 -17.85 14.13 -17.18
C ARG A 431 -17.79 14.29 -15.69
#